data_AF-X1TCB3-F1
#
_entry.id   AF-X1TCB3-F1
#
_cell.length_a   1.000
_cell.length_b   1.000
_cell.length_c   1.000
_cell.angle_alpha   90.00
_cell.angle_beta   90.00
_cell.angle_gamma   90.00
#
_symmetry.space_group_name_H-M   'P 1'
#
loop_
_entity.id
_entity.type
_entity.pdbx_description
1 polymer ?
#
loop_
_entity_poly.entity_id
_entity_poly.type
_entity_poly.pdbx_seq_one_letter_code
_entity_poly.pdbx_strand_id
1 'polypeptide(L)'
;MTKPANEDIIAYELRRDPSLSNLDIELRRIGIHKNYYALYKELAYQIPPVNDIITMAVREAFTPSIAARFGQYQDLPPDFVTWA
;
A
#
# COMPACT_ATOMS: atom_id res chain seq x y z
N MET A 1 4.33 34.33 -11.86
CA MET A 1 4.97 33.05 -11.50
C MET A 1 3.98 32.28 -10.66
N THR A 2 3.53 31.11 -11.14
CA THR A 2 2.49 30.32 -10.46
C THR A 2 3.14 29.36 -9.48
N LYS A 3 2.60 29.28 -8.27
CA LYS A 3 3.05 28.32 -7.25
C LYS A 3 2.63 26.89 -7.69
N PRO A 4 3.51 25.88 -7.60
CA PRO A 4 3.15 24.49 -7.88
C PRO A 4 2.11 23.98 -6.87
N ALA A 5 1.28 23.02 -7.28
CA ALA A 5 0.32 22.41 -6.37
C ALA A 5 1.04 21.58 -5.30
N ASN A 6 0.43 21.45 -4.12
CA ASN A 6 1.03 20.72 -3.02
C ASN A 6 1.23 19.23 -3.39
N GLU A 7 0.27 18.66 -4.13
CA GLU A 7 0.32 17.27 -4.62
C GLU A 7 1.47 17.04 -5.59
N ASP A 8 1.77 18.01 -6.49
CA ASP A 8 2.88 17.92 -7.42
C ASP A 8 4.23 17.87 -6.70
N ILE A 9 4.38 18.65 -5.62
CA ILE A 9 5.58 18.66 -4.78
C ILE A 9 5.74 17.32 -4.07
N ILE A 10 4.66 16.79 -3.48
CA ILE A 10 4.68 15.50 -2.79
C ILE A 10 5.05 14.39 -3.77
N ALA A 11 4.42 14.35 -4.95
CA ALA A 11 4.70 13.37 -5.98
C ALA A 11 6.14 13.48 -6.52
N TYR A 12 6.69 14.70 -6.61
CA TYR A 12 8.07 14.92 -7.00
C TYR A 12 9.06 14.41 -5.94
N GLU A 13 8.81 14.71 -4.67
CA GLU A 13 9.65 14.26 -3.56
C GLU A 13 9.62 12.73 -3.41
N LEU A 14 8.46 12.09 -3.50
CA LEU A 14 8.33 10.62 -3.44
C LEU A 14 9.14 9.89 -4.52
N ARG A 15 9.37 10.50 -5.68
CA ARG A 15 10.22 9.92 -6.75
C ARG A 15 11.70 10.00 -6.43
N ARG A 16 12.12 10.94 -5.58
CA ARG A 16 13.53 11.17 -5.22
C ARG A 16 13.89 10.48 -3.93
N ASP A 17 13.04 10.63 -2.92
CA ASP A 17 13.23 10.12 -1.57
C ASP A 17 11.87 9.70 -0.99
N PRO A 18 11.62 8.38 -0.89
CA PRO A 18 10.39 7.85 -0.29
C PRO A 18 10.18 8.25 1.17
N SER A 19 11.22 8.71 1.88
CA SER A 19 11.11 9.16 3.27
C SER A 19 10.59 10.60 3.42
N LEU A 20 10.39 11.32 2.31
CA LEU A 20 9.89 12.70 2.29
C LEU A 20 10.72 13.66 3.15
N SER A 21 12.03 13.42 3.27
CA SER A 21 12.90 14.18 4.18
C SER A 21 12.95 15.68 3.84
N ASN A 22 12.82 16.04 2.56
CA ASN A 22 12.88 17.41 2.07
C ASN A 22 11.49 18.10 1.93
N LEU A 23 10.39 17.37 2.19
CA LEU A 23 9.03 17.89 1.98
C LEU A 23 8.74 19.15 2.81
N ASP A 24 9.22 19.22 4.06
CA ASP A 24 8.99 20.37 4.95
C ASP A 24 9.63 21.67 4.41
N ILE A 25 10.73 21.55 3.69
CA ILE A 25 11.45 22.67 3.08
C ILE A 25 10.65 23.17 1.87
N GLU A 26 10.19 22.26 1.01
CA GLU A 26 9.40 22.64 -0.18
C GLU A 26 8.04 23.22 0.21
N LEU A 27 7.33 22.61 1.18
CA LEU A 27 6.08 23.15 1.72
C LEU A 27 6.26 24.54 2.31
N ARG A 28 7.39 24.82 2.98
CA ARG A 28 7.71 26.16 3.49
C ARG A 28 7.93 27.17 2.37
N ARG A 29 8.67 26.80 1.32
CA ARG A 29 8.95 27.68 0.15
C ARG A 29 7.67 28.15 -0.51
N ILE A 30 6.64 27.31 -0.48
CA ILE A 30 5.33 27.64 -1.03
C ILE A 30 4.36 28.24 0.01
N GLY A 31 4.81 28.53 1.24
CA GLY A 31 4.02 29.24 2.25
C GLY A 31 3.02 28.38 3.04
N ILE A 32 3.18 27.05 3.07
CA ILE A 32 2.38 26.18 3.94
C ILE A 32 2.86 26.34 5.39
N HIS A 33 1.90 26.47 6.31
CA HIS A 33 2.21 26.60 7.72
C HIS A 33 2.73 25.29 8.31
N LYS A 34 3.74 25.37 9.20
CA LYS A 34 4.43 24.21 9.79
C LYS A 34 3.52 23.19 10.47
N ASN A 35 2.37 23.62 10.99
CA ASN A 35 1.40 22.73 11.63
C ASN A 35 0.77 21.73 10.66
N TYR A 36 0.86 21.95 9.35
CA TYR A 36 0.33 21.04 8.33
C TYR A 36 1.38 20.09 7.77
N TYR A 37 2.66 20.19 8.15
CA TYR A 37 3.71 19.33 7.58
C TYR A 37 3.48 17.85 7.89
N ALA A 38 3.13 17.54 9.15
CA ALA A 38 2.78 16.18 9.54
C ALA A 38 1.58 15.65 8.76
N LEU A 39 0.53 16.48 8.61
CA LEU A 39 -0.66 16.14 7.81
C LEU A 39 -0.29 15.79 6.37
N TYR A 40 0.53 16.60 5.69
CA TYR A 40 0.94 16.31 4.32
C TYR A 40 1.80 15.06 4.19
N LYS A 41 2.64 14.75 5.19
CA LYS A 41 3.41 13.49 5.22
C LYS A 41 2.50 12.28 5.39
N GLU A 42 1.50 12.37 6.27
CA GLU A 42 0.51 11.31 6.44
C GLU A 42 -0.31 11.08 5.16
N LEU A 43 -0.77 12.16 4.52
CA LEU A 43 -1.54 12.09 3.26
C LEU A 43 -0.73 11.55 2.08
N ALA A 44 0.61 11.63 2.13
CA ALA A 44 1.47 11.10 1.08
C ALA A 44 1.54 9.56 1.09
N TYR A 45 1.21 8.90 2.21
CA TYR A 45 1.10 7.45 2.25
C TYR A 45 -0.15 7.00 1.51
N GLN A 46 0.05 6.48 0.29
CA GLN A 46 -1.03 5.84 -0.44
C GLN A 46 -1.37 4.49 0.20
N ILE A 47 -2.66 4.30 0.50
CA ILE A 47 -3.20 2.98 0.81
C ILE A 47 -3.19 2.20 -0.50
N PRO A 48 -2.54 1.01 -0.55
CA PRO A 48 -2.55 0.18 -1.75
C PRO A 48 -3.99 -0.12 -2.17
N PRO A 49 -4.30 -0.20 -3.47
CA PRO A 49 -5.64 -0.55 -3.91
C PRO A 49 -6.01 -1.96 -3.42
N VAL A 50 -7.31 -2.21 -3.24
CA VAL A 50 -7.83 -3.49 -2.71
C VAL A 50 -7.27 -4.70 -3.47
N ASN A 51 -7.12 -4.60 -4.79
CA ASN A 51 -6.56 -5.68 -5.60
C ASN A 51 -5.11 -6.03 -5.24
N ASP A 52 -4.29 -5.01 -4.92
CA ASP A 52 -2.89 -5.23 -4.52
C ASP A 52 -2.83 -5.87 -3.14
N ILE A 53 -3.69 -5.41 -2.21
CA ILE A 53 -3.84 -6.02 -0.88
C ILE A 53 -4.26 -7.49 -0.99
N ILE A 54 -5.26 -7.80 -1.81
CA ILE A 54 -5.72 -9.18 -2.06
C ILE A 54 -4.59 -10.02 -2.66
N THR A 55 -3.88 -9.50 -3.65
CA THR A 55 -2.79 -10.24 -4.31
C THR A 55 -1.64 -10.54 -3.35
N MET A 56 -1.30 -9.59 -2.47
CA MET A 56 -0.30 -9.80 -1.42
C MET A 56 -0.76 -10.85 -0.40
N ALA A 57 -2.02 -10.75 0.07
CA ALA A 57 -2.58 -11.68 1.05
C ALA A 57 -2.74 -13.11 0.50
N VAL A 58 -3.15 -13.26 -0.75
CA VAL A 58 -3.28 -14.57 -1.42
C VAL A 58 -1.91 -15.25 -1.53
N ARG A 59 -0.85 -14.51 -1.88
CA ARG A 59 0.51 -15.09 -1.91
C ARG A 59 0.94 -15.66 -0.56
N GLU A 60 0.59 -14.98 0.53
CA GLU A 60 0.87 -15.45 1.89
C GLU A 60 0.02 -16.68 2.25
N ALA A 61 -1.28 -16.65 1.95
CA ALA A 61 -2.24 -17.71 2.27
C ALA A 61 -1.94 -19.07 1.60
N PHE A 62 -1.22 -19.06 0.46
CA PHE A 62 -0.85 -20.25 -0.30
C PHE A 62 0.61 -20.70 -0.08
N THR A 63 1.29 -20.18 0.94
CA THR A 63 2.60 -20.74 1.34
C THR A 63 2.46 -22.22 1.73
N PRO A 64 3.44 -23.10 1.41
CA PRO A 64 3.28 -24.55 1.59
C PRO A 64 2.87 -24.98 3.00
N SER A 65 3.38 -24.29 4.02
CA SER A 65 3.05 -24.55 5.43
C SER A 65 1.60 -24.19 5.78
N ILE A 66 1.09 -23.07 5.25
CA ILE A 66 -0.29 -22.62 5.47
C ILE A 66 -1.27 -23.49 4.66
N ALA A 67 -0.95 -23.74 3.39
CA ALA A 67 -1.76 -24.59 2.53
C ALA A 67 -1.91 -26.02 3.09
N ALA A 68 -0.83 -26.60 3.63
CA ALA A 68 -0.87 -27.90 4.30
C ALA A 68 -1.72 -27.86 5.59
N ARG A 69 -1.59 -26.79 6.40
CA ARG A 69 -2.38 -26.62 7.64
C ARG A 69 -3.88 -26.59 7.38
N PHE A 70 -4.31 -25.96 6.29
CA PHE A 70 -5.72 -25.85 5.92
C PHE A 70 -6.19 -26.94 4.96
N GLY A 71 -5.37 -27.96 4.69
CA GLY A 71 -5.75 -29.08 3.83
C GLY A 71 -6.00 -28.69 2.37
N GLN A 72 -5.43 -27.58 1.89
CA GLN A 72 -5.69 -27.07 0.54
C GLN A 72 -5.15 -27.98 -0.57
N TYR A 73 -4.26 -28.92 -0.24
CA TYR A 73 -3.75 -29.95 -1.14
C TYR A 73 -4.52 -31.28 -1.07
N GLN A 74 -5.55 -31.37 -0.22
CA GLN A 74 -6.35 -32.58 -0.09
C GLN A 74 -7.32 -32.68 -1.28
N ASP A 75 -7.41 -33.87 -1.86
CA ASP A 75 -8.42 -34.18 -2.87
C ASP A 75 -9.83 -34.12 -2.29
N LEU A 76 -10.83 -34.04 -3.17
CA LEU A 76 -12.24 -34.10 -2.78
C LEU A 76 -12.50 -35.33 -1.90
N PRO A 77 -13.07 -35.19 -0.69
CA PRO A 77 -13.28 -36.34 0.18
C PRO A 77 -14.21 -37.37 -0.48
N PRO A 78 -13.88 -38.68 -0.42
CA PRO A 78 -14.64 -39.72 -1.11
C PRO A 78 -16.14 -39.75 -0.77
N ASP A 79 -16.49 -39.33 0.45
CA ASP A 79 -17.88 -39.23 0.94
C ASP A 79 -18.75 -38.27 0.12
N PHE A 80 -18.16 -37.34 -0.62
CA PHE A 80 -18.87 -36.43 -1.53
C PHE A 80 -19.02 -36.98 -2.95
N VAL A 81 -18.36 -38.09 -3.28
CA VAL A 81 -18.33 -38.69 -4.63
C VAL A 81 -19.37 -39.82 -4.78
N THR A 82 -19.91 -40.33 -3.68
CA THR A 82 -20.91 -41.41 -3.67
C THR A 82 -22.33 -40.89 -3.93
N TRP A 83 -22.62 -40.53 -5.17
CA TRP A 83 -23.99 -40.53 -5.70
C TRP A 83 -24.02 -41.19 -7.07
N ALA A 84 -24.26 -42.50 -7.07
CA ALA A 84 -24.68 -43.29 -8.22
C ALA A 84 -25.62 -44.39 -7.72
#